data_AF-A0A800JPP4-F1
#
_entry.id   AF-A0A800JPP4-F1
#
_cell.length_a   1.000
_cell.length_b   1.000
_cell.length_c   1.000
_cell.angle_alpha   90.00
_cell.angle_beta   90.00
_cell.angle_gamma   90.00
#
_symmetry.space_group_name_H-M   'P 1'
#
loop_
_entity.id
_entity.type
_entity.pdbx_description
1 polymer ?
#
loop_
_entity_poly.entity_id
_entity_poly.type
_entity_poly.pdbx_seq_one_letter_code
_entity_poly.pdbx_strand_id
1 'polypeptide(L)'
;METQQITIPIRPKRKFVSENLIIDSWEKIESLFDNLVEREISNVAELEKWMLDRSELEAVLEEDMAWRYIKMNIDTTDKELGELFTFWIKEIAPKTAPYSHKLNVKLVESPFLKDLEKKKYRIYLRSVNKQIEIFREENIPLFTTMEQKQQEYGSISAKMSVEVDGEKLTMQKAAQLLKDTDRNKREEVFNKISSRRLQDEKVLDDLFDELITLRQQIAKNAGFDNYRDY
;
A
#
# COMPACT_ATOMS: atom_id res chain seq x y z
N MET A 1 8.97 42.03 4.45
CA MET A 1 8.60 40.61 4.46
C MET A 1 9.18 40.02 3.20
N GLU A 2 10.25 39.24 3.30
CA GLU A 2 10.77 38.50 2.15
C GLU A 2 9.80 37.36 1.84
N THR A 3 9.17 37.43 0.67
CA THR A 3 8.36 36.33 0.12
C THR A 3 9.30 35.17 -0.20
N GLN A 4 9.35 34.16 0.68
CA GLN A 4 10.03 32.91 0.36
C GLN A 4 9.33 32.27 -0.85
N GLN A 5 10.04 32.23 -1.96
CA GLN A 5 9.55 31.60 -3.18
C GLN A 5 9.64 30.08 -3.01
N ILE A 6 8.52 29.46 -2.66
CA ILE A 6 8.43 28.00 -2.53
C ILE A 6 8.54 27.41 -3.94
N THR A 7 9.64 26.72 -4.22
CA THR A 7 9.77 25.93 -5.45
C THR A 7 9.00 24.64 -5.28
N ILE A 8 7.94 24.46 -6.07
CA ILE A 8 7.15 23.22 -6.08
C ILE A 8 7.96 22.17 -6.86
N PRO A 9 8.24 20.99 -6.27
CA PRO A 9 8.92 19.91 -6.98
C PRO A 9 8.10 19.49 -8.21
N ILE A 10 8.77 19.36 -9.36
CA ILE A 10 8.14 18.87 -10.59
C ILE A 10 8.53 17.40 -10.74
N ARG A 11 7.53 16.55 -11.05
CA ARG A 11 7.78 15.13 -11.33
C ARG A 11 8.74 15.00 -12.51
N PRO A 12 9.78 14.15 -12.42
CA PRO A 12 10.64 13.84 -13.56
C PRO A 12 9.83 13.32 -14.77
N LYS A 13 10.32 13.61 -15.98
CA LYS A 13 9.76 13.02 -17.20
C LYS A 13 10.05 11.53 -17.23
N ARG A 14 9.03 10.72 -17.55
CA ARG A 14 9.18 9.27 -17.70
C ARG A 14 10.06 8.97 -18.92
N LYS A 15 10.88 7.93 -18.81
CA LYS A 15 11.82 7.48 -19.86
C LYS A 15 11.57 6.04 -20.31
N PHE A 16 11.01 5.21 -19.43
CA PHE A 16 10.76 3.81 -19.64
C PHE A 16 9.26 3.52 -19.75
N VAL A 17 8.46 4.13 -18.89
CA VAL A 17 7.01 3.96 -18.87
C VAL A 17 6.34 5.05 -19.71
N SER A 18 5.31 4.69 -20.48
CA SER A 18 4.52 5.67 -21.25
C SER A 18 3.87 6.72 -20.31
N GLU A 19 3.90 7.98 -20.73
CA GLU A 19 3.23 9.08 -20.02
C GLU A 19 1.70 8.90 -19.98
N ASN A 20 1.13 8.21 -20.97
CA ASN A 20 -0.30 7.98 -21.10
C ASN A 20 -0.72 6.57 -20.66
N LEU A 21 0.12 5.85 -19.91
CA LEU A 21 -0.22 4.52 -19.40
C LEU A 21 -1.43 4.59 -18.45
N ILE A 22 -2.45 3.79 -18.75
CA ILE A 22 -3.61 3.53 -17.88
C ILE A 22 -3.57 2.05 -17.52
N ILE A 23 -3.56 1.75 -16.21
CA ILE A 23 -3.47 0.38 -15.69
C ILE A 23 -4.87 -0.15 -15.41
N ASP A 24 -5.55 -0.61 -16.46
CA ASP A 24 -6.88 -1.24 -16.38
C ASP A 24 -6.83 -2.76 -16.67
N SER A 25 -5.65 -3.30 -16.97
CA SER A 25 -5.40 -4.72 -17.17
C SER A 25 -3.94 -5.07 -16.89
N TRP A 26 -3.65 -6.35 -16.62
CA TRP A 26 -2.28 -6.83 -16.42
C TRP A 26 -1.46 -6.75 -17.70
N GLU A 27 -2.08 -7.08 -18.83
CA GLU A 27 -1.46 -7.18 -20.15
C GLU A 27 -0.83 -5.85 -20.60
N LYS A 28 -1.37 -4.71 -20.14
CA LYS A 28 -0.82 -3.38 -20.44
C LYS A 28 0.52 -3.10 -19.76
N ILE A 29 0.86 -3.81 -18.69
CA ILE A 29 2.10 -3.61 -17.92
C ILE A 29 3.02 -4.83 -17.95
N GLU A 30 2.51 -6.01 -18.32
CA GLU A 30 3.26 -7.26 -18.42
C GLU A 30 4.53 -7.11 -19.26
N SER A 31 4.41 -6.54 -20.46
CA SER A 31 5.56 -6.33 -21.35
C SER A 31 6.67 -5.45 -20.75
N LEU A 32 6.35 -4.53 -19.82
CA LEU A 32 7.34 -3.70 -19.13
C LEU A 32 8.12 -4.55 -18.12
N PHE A 33 7.44 -5.47 -17.45
CA PHE A 33 8.08 -6.42 -16.54
C PHE A 33 8.92 -7.45 -17.28
N ASP A 34 8.40 -8.05 -18.36
CA ASP A 34 9.12 -9.00 -19.20
C ASP A 34 10.39 -8.35 -19.76
N ASN A 35 10.28 -7.10 -20.24
CA ASN A 35 11.44 -6.35 -20.67
C ASN A 35 12.50 -6.25 -19.58
N LEU A 36 12.14 -5.88 -18.34
CA LEU A 36 13.12 -5.78 -17.25
C LEU A 36 13.70 -7.14 -16.84
N VAL A 37 12.92 -8.22 -16.90
CA VAL A 37 13.40 -9.58 -16.58
C VAL A 37 14.37 -10.08 -17.65
N GLU A 38 14.03 -9.92 -18.92
CA GLU A 38 14.76 -10.48 -20.06
C GLU A 38 15.94 -9.61 -20.52
N ARG A 39 15.91 -8.30 -20.25
CA ARG A 39 16.95 -7.37 -20.71
C ARG A 39 18.34 -7.82 -20.26
N GLU A 40 19.23 -8.01 -21.24
CA GLU A 40 20.64 -8.27 -20.99
C GLU A 40 21.31 -7.01 -20.42
N ILE A 41 22.25 -7.23 -19.49
CA ILE A 41 23.02 -6.19 -18.84
C ILE A 41 24.48 -6.56 -19.07
N SER A 42 25.25 -5.69 -19.74
CA SER A 42 26.61 -5.98 -20.19
C SER A 42 27.69 -5.17 -19.46
N ASN A 43 27.29 -4.20 -18.64
CA ASN A 43 28.20 -3.37 -17.85
C ASN A 43 27.46 -2.65 -16.70
N VAL A 44 28.23 -2.00 -15.82
CA VAL A 44 27.69 -1.27 -14.66
C VAL A 44 26.78 -0.09 -15.03
N ALA A 45 27.05 0.60 -16.13
CA ALA A 45 26.21 1.73 -16.56
C ALA A 45 24.84 1.25 -17.04
N GLU A 46 24.79 0.12 -17.75
CA GLU A 46 23.54 -0.55 -18.11
C GLU A 46 22.80 -1.10 -16.88
N LEU A 47 23.52 -1.61 -15.86
CA LEU A 47 22.91 -2.02 -14.60
C LEU A 47 22.25 -0.84 -13.90
N GLU A 48 22.95 0.30 -13.76
CA GLU A 48 22.39 1.51 -13.15
C GLU A 48 21.17 2.01 -13.95
N LYS A 49 21.23 1.98 -15.28
CA LYS A 49 20.10 2.36 -16.13
C LYS A 49 18.90 1.42 -15.95
N TRP A 50 19.15 0.11 -15.90
CA TRP A 50 18.11 -0.88 -15.62
C TRP A 50 17.48 -0.68 -14.24
N MET A 51 18.27 -0.35 -13.20
CA MET A 51 17.77 -0.03 -11.85
C MET A 51 16.88 1.23 -11.87
N LEU A 52 17.25 2.24 -12.66
CA LEU A 52 16.44 3.45 -12.82
C LEU A 52 15.13 3.19 -13.56
N ASP A 53 15.14 2.37 -14.61
CA ASP A 53 13.93 2.00 -15.35
C ASP A 53 12.97 1.17 -14.49
N ARG A 54 13.53 0.23 -13.71
CA ARG A 54 12.78 -0.51 -12.70
C ARG A 54 12.17 0.43 -11.65
N SER A 55 12.96 1.36 -11.11
CA SER A 55 12.47 2.34 -10.13
C SER A 55 11.38 3.23 -10.70
N GLU A 56 11.44 3.59 -11.98
CA GLU A 56 10.39 4.36 -12.65
C GLU A 56 9.09 3.54 -12.77
N LEU A 57 9.17 2.26 -13.16
CA LEU A 57 8.00 1.38 -13.21
C LEU A 57 7.36 1.22 -11.82
N GLU A 58 8.16 0.93 -10.79
CA GLU A 58 7.69 0.81 -9.42
C GLU A 58 6.98 2.09 -8.95
N ALA A 59 7.55 3.27 -9.25
CA ALA A 59 6.94 4.55 -8.90
C ALA A 59 5.58 4.79 -9.60
N VAL A 60 5.42 4.39 -10.87
CA VAL A 60 4.14 4.51 -11.58
C VAL A 60 3.09 3.59 -10.99
N LEU A 61 3.46 2.36 -10.63
CA LEU A 61 2.55 1.40 -10.01
C LEU A 61 2.10 1.86 -8.62
N GLU A 62 3.04 2.37 -7.81
CA GLU A 62 2.75 2.90 -6.48
C GLU A 62 1.85 4.13 -6.56
N GLU A 63 2.09 5.05 -7.51
CA GLU A 63 1.26 6.22 -7.75
C GLU A 63 -0.19 5.84 -8.11
N ASP A 64 -0.38 4.89 -9.03
CA ASP A 64 -1.71 4.42 -9.45
C ASP A 64 -2.47 3.74 -8.30
N MET A 65 -1.79 2.86 -7.55
CA MET A 65 -2.35 2.23 -6.35
C MET A 65 -2.76 3.26 -5.30
N ALA A 66 -1.87 4.21 -5.00
CA ALA A 66 -2.11 5.23 -3.98
C ALA A 66 -3.32 6.10 -4.34
N TRP A 67 -3.48 6.50 -5.61
CA TRP A 67 -4.65 7.26 -6.04
C TRP A 67 -5.96 6.48 -5.92
N ARG A 68 -5.97 5.17 -6.23
CA ARG A 68 -7.15 4.32 -6.03
C ARG A 68 -7.50 4.24 -4.54
N TYR A 69 -6.50 3.99 -3.70
CA TYR A 69 -6.67 3.95 -2.25
C TYR A 69 -7.20 5.27 -1.69
N ILE A 70 -6.60 6.41 -2.07
CA ILE A 70 -7.03 7.74 -1.62
C ILE A 70 -8.47 8.02 -2.04
N LYS A 71 -8.82 7.80 -3.31
CA LYS A 71 -10.18 8.06 -3.81
C LYS A 71 -11.22 7.20 -3.09
N MET A 72 -10.95 5.90 -2.94
CA MET A 72 -11.83 4.99 -2.19
C MET A 72 -12.02 5.42 -0.73
N ASN A 73 -10.99 5.95 -0.07
CA ASN A 73 -11.10 6.41 1.33
C ASN A 73 -11.79 7.78 1.48
N ILE A 74 -11.83 8.60 0.42
CA ILE A 74 -12.59 9.85 0.41
C ILE A 74 -14.10 9.56 0.43
N ASP A 75 -14.54 8.58 -0.37
CA ASP A 75 -15.93 8.11 -0.38
C ASP A 75 -15.99 6.58 -0.41
N THR A 76 -16.09 5.98 0.77
CA THR A 76 -16.18 4.52 0.93
C THR A 76 -17.55 3.96 0.54
N THR A 77 -18.52 4.80 0.18
CA THR A 77 -19.85 4.38 -0.27
C THR A 77 -19.94 4.28 -1.79
N ASP A 78 -18.96 4.84 -2.50
CA ASP A 78 -18.81 4.72 -3.95
C ASP A 78 -18.30 3.32 -4.32
N LYS A 79 -19.17 2.54 -4.98
CA LYS A 79 -18.86 1.18 -5.41
C LYS A 79 -17.79 1.14 -6.51
N GLU A 80 -17.78 2.11 -7.42
CA GLU A 80 -16.84 2.14 -8.53
C GLU A 80 -15.42 2.37 -8.01
N LEU A 81 -15.25 3.28 -7.05
CA LEU A 81 -13.95 3.50 -6.39
C LEU A 81 -13.48 2.26 -5.63
N GLY A 82 -14.41 1.56 -4.95
CA GLY A 82 -14.13 0.28 -4.28
C GLY A 82 -13.71 -0.82 -5.26
N GLU A 83 -14.37 -0.93 -6.42
CA GLU A 83 -14.04 -1.89 -7.47
C GLU A 83 -12.68 -1.60 -8.12
N LEU A 84 -12.34 -0.32 -8.34
CA LEU A 84 -11.05 0.08 -8.89
C LEU A 84 -9.87 -0.30 -7.97
N PHE A 85 -10.03 -0.16 -6.65
CA PHE A 85 -9.04 -0.61 -5.68
C PHE A 85 -9.02 -2.15 -5.59
N THR A 86 -10.20 -2.78 -5.60
CA THR A 86 -10.33 -4.26 -5.60
C THR A 86 -9.65 -4.91 -6.80
N PHE A 87 -9.78 -4.29 -7.98
CA PHE A 87 -9.07 -4.70 -9.18
C PHE A 87 -7.56 -4.71 -8.95
N TRP A 88 -7.01 -3.67 -8.33
CA TRP A 88 -5.58 -3.59 -8.07
C TRP A 88 -5.08 -4.74 -7.18
N ILE A 89 -5.75 -4.98 -6.05
CA ILE A 89 -5.34 -5.99 -5.06
C ILE A 89 -5.52 -7.44 -5.54
N LYS A 90 -6.43 -7.67 -6.50
CA LYS A 90 -6.73 -9.01 -7.04
C LYS A 90 -6.00 -9.32 -8.34
N GLU A 91 -5.90 -8.33 -9.24
CA GLU A 91 -5.40 -8.56 -10.59
C GLU A 91 -3.98 -8.07 -10.80
N ILE A 92 -3.59 -6.95 -10.19
CA ILE A 92 -2.29 -6.32 -10.42
C ILE A 92 -1.26 -6.77 -9.38
N ALA A 93 -1.50 -6.49 -8.09
CA ALA A 93 -0.53 -6.76 -7.03
C ALA A 93 -0.08 -8.24 -6.94
N PRO A 94 -0.95 -9.25 -7.09
CA PRO A 94 -0.52 -10.65 -7.04
C PRO A 94 0.37 -11.05 -8.21
N LYS A 95 0.14 -10.46 -9.40
CA LYS A 95 0.94 -10.74 -10.60
C LYS A 95 2.26 -9.98 -10.59
N THR A 96 2.34 -8.78 -10.00
CA THR A 96 3.60 -8.03 -9.87
C THR A 96 4.55 -8.66 -8.84
N ALA A 97 4.05 -9.36 -7.82
CA ALA A 97 4.88 -9.89 -6.73
C ALA A 97 5.96 -10.91 -7.20
N PRO A 98 5.65 -11.94 -8.01
CA PRO A 98 6.66 -12.83 -8.56
C PRO A 98 7.69 -12.12 -9.43
N TYR A 99 7.27 -11.13 -10.23
CA TYR A 99 8.18 -10.34 -11.04
C TYR A 99 9.13 -9.50 -10.18
N SER A 100 8.61 -8.87 -9.11
CA SER A 100 9.44 -8.10 -8.18
C SER A 100 10.52 -8.98 -7.54
N HIS A 101 10.19 -10.23 -7.18
CA HIS A 101 11.16 -11.20 -6.71
C HIS A 101 12.20 -11.56 -7.79
N LYS A 102 11.77 -11.90 -9.02
CA LYS A 102 12.68 -12.19 -10.15
C LYS A 102 13.64 -11.04 -10.42
N LEU A 103 13.16 -9.79 -10.40
CA LEU A 103 13.98 -8.60 -10.59
C LEU A 103 14.94 -8.39 -9.42
N ASN A 104 14.53 -8.66 -8.19
CA ASN A 104 15.43 -8.63 -7.03
C ASN A 104 16.58 -9.64 -7.18
N VAL A 105 16.27 -10.88 -7.55
CA VAL A 105 17.26 -11.93 -7.80
C VAL A 105 18.21 -11.52 -8.93
N LYS A 106 17.68 -11.07 -10.07
CA LYS A 106 18.47 -10.59 -11.22
C LYS A 106 19.47 -9.48 -10.83
N LEU A 107 19.06 -8.55 -9.96
CA LEU A 107 19.94 -7.49 -9.47
C LEU A 107 21.09 -8.07 -8.64
N VAL A 108 20.80 -8.90 -7.64
CA VAL A 108 21.83 -9.41 -6.71
C VAL A 108 22.77 -10.43 -7.36
N GLU A 109 22.32 -11.12 -8.41
CA GLU A 109 23.12 -12.06 -9.20
C GLU A 109 23.91 -11.38 -10.33
N SER A 110 23.68 -10.09 -10.60
CA SER A 110 24.38 -9.37 -11.66
C SER A 110 25.89 -9.39 -11.44
N PRO A 111 26.71 -9.76 -12.45
CA PRO A 111 28.17 -9.77 -12.31
C PRO A 111 28.74 -8.36 -12.08
N PHE A 112 28.00 -7.31 -12.46
CA PHE A 112 28.38 -5.90 -12.31
C PHE A 112 27.96 -5.29 -10.96
N LEU A 113 27.31 -6.06 -10.07
CA LEU A 113 26.85 -5.56 -8.77
C LEU A 113 27.99 -4.97 -7.93
N LYS A 114 29.19 -5.57 -8.01
CA LYS A 114 30.38 -5.14 -7.26
C LYS A 114 30.97 -3.81 -7.74
N ASP A 115 30.65 -3.43 -8.99
CA ASP A 115 31.13 -2.20 -9.63
C ASP A 115 30.22 -1.00 -9.30
N LEU A 116 29.03 -1.23 -8.72
CA LEU A 116 28.17 -0.16 -8.24
C LEU A 116 28.83 0.64 -7.11
N GLU A 117 28.52 1.93 -7.06
CA GLU A 117 29.00 2.82 -6.00
C GLU A 117 28.45 2.38 -4.62
N LYS A 118 29.31 1.74 -3.83
CA LYS A 118 28.92 1.09 -2.57
C LYS A 118 28.18 2.00 -1.60
N LYS A 119 28.61 3.26 -1.44
CA LYS A 119 28.00 4.18 -0.47
C LYS A 119 26.59 4.58 -0.91
N LYS A 120 26.41 4.89 -2.19
CA LYS A 120 25.14 5.27 -2.81
C LYS A 120 24.08 4.17 -2.70
N TYR A 121 24.46 2.92 -2.96
CA TYR A 121 23.49 1.81 -3.07
C TYR A 121 23.40 0.89 -1.84
N ARG A 122 24.23 1.08 -0.80
CA ARG A 122 24.27 0.18 0.38
C ARG A 122 22.91 -0.11 1.00
N ILE A 123 22.10 0.93 1.22
CA ILE A 123 20.80 0.79 1.89
C ILE A 123 19.81 0.05 0.99
N TYR A 124 19.77 0.43 -0.29
CA TYR A 124 18.91 -0.20 -1.29
C TYR A 124 19.22 -1.70 -1.43
N LEU A 125 20.49 -2.07 -1.62
CA LEU A 125 20.89 -3.46 -1.76
C LEU A 125 20.62 -4.29 -0.50
N ARG A 126 20.74 -3.69 0.70
CA ARG A 126 20.34 -4.36 1.95
C ARG A 126 18.84 -4.65 1.96
N SER A 127 18.01 -3.70 1.53
CA SER A 127 16.56 -3.90 1.41
C SER A 127 16.21 -5.01 0.42
N VAL A 128 16.82 -4.99 -0.76
CA VAL A 128 16.62 -6.02 -1.81
C VAL A 128 16.96 -7.43 -1.28
N ASN A 129 18.11 -7.60 -0.62
CA ASN A 129 18.48 -8.89 -0.05
C ASN A 129 17.45 -9.39 0.98
N LYS A 130 16.94 -8.50 1.84
CA LYS A 130 15.92 -8.88 2.82
C LYS A 130 14.60 -9.25 2.15
N GLN A 131 14.20 -8.53 1.10
CA GLN A 131 13.00 -8.87 0.32
C GLN A 131 13.11 -10.25 -0.33
N ILE A 132 14.29 -10.63 -0.83
CA ILE A 132 14.54 -11.98 -1.37
C ILE A 132 14.40 -13.03 -0.25
N GLU A 133 15.02 -12.79 0.90
CA GLU A 133 15.04 -13.71 2.04
C GLU A 133 13.64 -14.06 2.55
N ILE A 134 12.75 -13.07 2.65
CA ILE A 134 11.41 -13.23 3.21
C ILE A 134 10.32 -13.54 2.16
N PHE A 135 10.64 -13.47 0.87
CA PHE A 135 9.66 -13.73 -0.19
C PHE A 135 9.20 -15.19 -0.17
N ARG A 136 7.88 -15.41 -0.15
CA ARG A 136 7.26 -16.72 -0.26
C ARG A 136 6.07 -16.60 -1.22
N GLU A 137 6.07 -17.40 -2.27
CA GLU A 137 4.99 -17.39 -3.26
C GLU A 137 3.63 -17.75 -2.63
N GLU A 138 3.63 -18.68 -1.67
CA GLU A 138 2.46 -19.06 -0.88
C GLU A 138 1.86 -17.90 -0.04
N ASN A 139 2.61 -16.83 0.20
CA ASN A 139 2.10 -15.64 0.91
C ASN A 139 1.30 -14.69 0.00
N ILE A 140 1.44 -14.78 -1.34
CA ILE A 140 0.73 -13.91 -2.28
C ILE A 140 -0.80 -13.93 -2.06
N PRO A 141 -1.49 -15.09 -2.03
CA PRO A 141 -2.93 -15.11 -1.78
C PRO A 141 -3.31 -14.64 -0.36
N LEU A 142 -2.41 -14.81 0.62
CA LEU A 142 -2.62 -14.32 1.99
C LEU A 142 -2.61 -12.79 2.03
N PHE A 143 -1.70 -12.14 1.30
CA PHE A 143 -1.67 -10.67 1.19
C PHE A 143 -2.95 -10.14 0.54
N THR A 144 -3.42 -10.74 -0.56
CA THR A 144 -4.70 -10.34 -1.18
C THR A 144 -5.86 -10.45 -0.20
N THR A 145 -5.96 -11.57 0.52
CA THR A 145 -7.02 -11.78 1.52
C THR A 145 -6.91 -10.78 2.67
N MET A 146 -5.69 -10.48 3.13
CA MET A 146 -5.45 -9.51 4.19
C MET A 146 -5.89 -8.10 3.77
N GLU A 147 -5.55 -7.66 2.55
CA GLU A 147 -5.96 -6.35 2.02
C GLU A 147 -7.49 -6.22 1.90
N GLN A 148 -8.17 -7.28 1.44
CA GLN A 148 -9.64 -7.31 1.39
C GLN A 148 -10.25 -7.14 2.79
N LYS A 149 -9.72 -7.84 3.79
CA LYS A 149 -10.17 -7.72 5.18
C LYS A 149 -9.88 -6.33 5.77
N GLN A 150 -8.75 -5.73 5.41
CA GLN A 150 -8.44 -4.35 5.81
C GLN A 150 -9.43 -3.34 5.19
N GLN A 151 -9.91 -3.59 3.97
CA GLN A 151 -10.96 -2.80 3.34
C GLN A 151 -12.30 -2.93 4.09
N GLU A 152 -12.67 -4.14 4.52
CA GLU A 152 -13.88 -4.39 5.32
C GLU A 152 -13.90 -3.55 6.61
N TYR A 153 -12.75 -3.44 7.30
CA TYR A 153 -12.60 -2.56 8.47
C TYR A 153 -12.89 -1.09 8.12
N GLY A 154 -12.35 -0.62 6.99
CA GLY A 154 -12.58 0.73 6.48
C GLY A 154 -14.07 1.01 6.25
N SER A 155 -14.77 0.09 5.58
CA SER A 155 -16.21 0.19 5.33
C SER A 155 -17.04 0.18 6.62
N ILE A 156 -16.70 -0.71 7.58
CA ILE A 156 -17.40 -0.77 8.88
C ILE A 156 -17.19 0.52 9.67
N SER A 157 -15.99 1.08 9.65
CA SER A 157 -15.67 2.31 10.36
C SER A 157 -16.34 3.54 9.73
N ALA A 158 -16.36 3.62 8.40
CA ALA A 158 -16.89 4.77 7.67
C ALA A 158 -18.42 4.90 7.74
N LYS A 159 -19.16 3.79 7.88
CA LYS A 159 -20.63 3.81 8.06
C LYS A 159 -21.07 4.33 9.44
N MET A 160 -20.16 4.45 10.41
CA MET A 160 -20.51 4.84 11.77
C MET A 160 -20.92 6.32 11.83
N SER A 161 -22.07 6.58 12.44
CA SER A 161 -22.57 7.94 12.69
C SER A 161 -23.39 7.96 13.97
N VAL A 162 -23.50 9.15 14.57
CA VAL A 162 -24.28 9.42 15.77
C VAL A 162 -25.12 10.66 15.56
N GLU A 163 -26.26 10.76 16.26
CA GLU A 163 -27.09 11.96 16.24
C GLU A 163 -26.81 12.81 17.48
N VAL A 164 -26.50 14.09 17.30
CA VAL A 164 -26.24 15.05 18.38
C VAL A 164 -26.94 16.36 18.01
N ASP A 165 -27.73 16.92 18.93
CA ASP A 165 -28.55 18.13 18.68
C ASP A 165 -29.47 18.04 17.44
N GLY A 166 -29.96 16.85 17.12
CA GLY A 166 -30.80 16.61 15.94
C GLY A 166 -30.02 16.53 14.62
N GLU A 167 -28.69 16.65 14.64
CA GLU A 167 -27.84 16.48 13.47
C GLU A 167 -27.17 15.11 13.43
N LYS A 168 -27.18 14.46 12.26
CA LYS A 168 -26.44 13.23 12.01
C LYS A 168 -24.97 13.55 11.70
N LEU A 169 -24.08 13.17 12.60
CA LEU A 169 -22.64 13.44 12.50
C LEU A 169 -21.85 12.15 12.25
N THR A 170 -20.77 12.27 11.47
CA THR A 170 -19.75 11.22 11.42
C THR A 170 -19.02 11.14 12.76
N MET A 171 -18.36 10.00 13.04
CA MET A 171 -17.62 9.82 14.29
C MET A 171 -16.55 10.90 14.50
N GLN A 172 -15.88 11.34 13.43
CA GLN A 172 -14.84 12.38 13.47
C GLN A 172 -15.40 13.77 13.75
N LYS A 173 -16.58 14.11 13.18
CA LYS A 173 -17.27 15.37 13.47
C LYS A 173 -17.77 15.40 14.91
N ALA A 174 -18.43 14.32 15.36
CA ALA A 174 -18.87 14.19 16.74
C ALA A 174 -17.70 14.27 17.74
N ALA A 175 -16.55 13.69 17.42
CA ALA A 175 -15.37 13.74 18.30
C ALA A 175 -14.83 15.17 18.53
N GLN A 176 -15.11 16.14 17.65
CA GLN A 176 -14.73 17.54 17.94
C GLN A 176 -15.54 18.13 19.10
N LEU A 177 -16.77 17.67 19.31
CA LEU A 177 -17.62 18.10 20.43
C LEU A 177 -17.12 17.57 21.79
N LEU A 178 -16.21 16.59 21.80
CA LEU A 178 -15.51 16.18 23.02
C LEU A 178 -14.57 17.26 23.57
N LYS A 179 -14.35 18.35 22.83
CA LYS A 179 -13.57 19.51 23.27
C LYS A 179 -14.45 20.68 23.71
N ASP A 180 -15.77 20.51 23.70
CA ASP A 180 -16.71 21.55 24.14
C ASP A 180 -16.44 21.96 25.59
N THR A 181 -16.70 23.22 25.94
CA THR A 181 -16.53 23.73 27.30
C THR A 181 -17.56 23.16 28.28
N ASP A 182 -18.76 22.81 27.81
CA ASP A 182 -19.80 22.18 28.62
C ASP A 182 -19.49 20.71 28.90
N ARG A 183 -19.35 20.36 30.18
CA ARG A 183 -19.10 19.00 30.64
C ARG A 183 -20.24 18.05 30.26
N ASN A 184 -21.49 18.48 30.38
CA ASN A 184 -22.64 17.63 30.10
C ASN A 184 -22.68 17.29 28.61
N LYS A 185 -22.32 18.25 27.75
CA LYS A 185 -22.19 18.03 26.32
C LYS A 185 -21.13 16.99 25.98
N ARG A 186 -19.93 17.11 26.57
CA ARG A 186 -18.85 16.13 26.37
C ARG A 186 -19.26 14.72 26.83
N GLU A 187 -19.94 14.61 27.96
CA GLU A 187 -20.42 13.33 28.52
C GLU A 187 -21.47 12.67 27.60
N GLU A 188 -22.46 13.43 27.13
CA GLU A 188 -23.46 12.99 26.16
C GLU A 188 -22.78 12.44 24.89
N VAL A 189 -21.88 13.22 24.29
CA VAL A 189 -21.18 12.87 23.05
C VAL A 189 -20.29 11.64 23.25
N PHE A 190 -19.56 11.56 24.37
CA PHE A 190 -18.72 10.41 24.70
C PHE A 190 -19.55 9.12 24.77
N ASN A 191 -20.68 9.17 25.47
CA ASN A 191 -21.57 8.02 25.62
C ASN A 191 -22.16 7.60 24.26
N LYS A 192 -22.57 8.55 23.43
CA LYS A 192 -23.10 8.28 22.08
C LYS A 192 -22.04 7.64 21.17
N ILE A 193 -20.83 8.19 21.14
CA ILE A 193 -19.70 7.65 20.36
C ILE A 193 -19.37 6.22 20.81
N SER A 194 -19.24 6.01 22.13
CA SER A 194 -18.88 4.72 22.69
C SER A 194 -19.95 3.67 22.44
N SER A 195 -21.22 4.01 22.69
CA SER A 195 -22.36 3.13 22.42
C SER A 195 -22.46 2.76 20.94
N ARG A 196 -22.20 3.71 20.03
CA ARG A 196 -22.19 3.41 18.60
C ARG A 196 -21.08 2.43 18.25
N ARG A 197 -19.85 2.61 18.76
CA ARG A 197 -18.73 1.68 18.49
C ARG A 197 -19.05 0.26 18.96
N LEU A 198 -19.64 0.11 20.15
CA LEU A 198 -20.01 -1.19 20.72
C LEU A 198 -21.00 -1.98 19.86
N GLN A 199 -21.82 -1.32 19.03
CA GLN A 199 -22.73 -2.02 18.12
C GLN A 199 -22.01 -2.87 17.05
N ASP A 200 -20.79 -2.48 16.67
CA ASP A 200 -19.97 -3.21 15.69
C ASP A 200 -18.81 -3.98 16.39
N GLU A 201 -18.83 -4.15 17.73
CA GLU A 201 -17.76 -4.82 18.51
C GLU A 201 -17.46 -6.22 17.95
N LYS A 202 -18.46 -7.09 17.92
CA LYS A 202 -18.28 -8.49 17.52
C LYS A 202 -17.68 -8.63 16.11
N VAL A 203 -18.17 -7.85 15.15
CA VAL A 203 -17.67 -7.93 13.76
C VAL A 203 -16.25 -7.39 13.63
N LEU A 204 -15.88 -6.37 14.42
CA LEU A 204 -14.53 -5.83 14.43
C LEU A 204 -13.54 -6.77 15.13
N ASP A 205 -13.96 -7.40 16.22
CA ASP A 205 -13.15 -8.39 16.94
C ASP A 205 -12.87 -9.62 16.06
N ASP A 206 -13.91 -10.17 15.42
CA ASP A 206 -13.76 -11.31 14.51
C ASP A 206 -12.83 -10.97 13.33
N LEU A 207 -13.00 -9.79 12.74
CA LEU A 207 -12.14 -9.32 11.66
C LEU A 207 -10.67 -9.17 12.12
N PHE A 208 -10.46 -8.70 13.36
CA PHE A 208 -9.12 -8.55 13.91
C PHE A 208 -8.45 -9.90 14.19
N ASP A 209 -9.19 -10.88 14.72
CA ASP A 209 -8.71 -12.25 14.94
C ASP A 209 -8.29 -12.93 13.62
N GLU A 210 -9.07 -12.73 12.55
CA GLU A 210 -8.74 -13.21 11.21
C GLU A 210 -7.47 -12.55 10.67
N LEU A 211 -7.31 -11.24 10.84
CA LEU A 211 -6.11 -10.51 10.42
C LEU A 211 -4.87 -10.95 11.22
N ILE A 212 -4.99 -11.23 12.51
CA ILE A 212 -3.90 -11.78 13.33
C ILE A 212 -3.49 -13.15 12.78
N THR A 213 -4.46 -14.02 12.50
CA THR A 213 -4.22 -15.36 11.98
C THR A 213 -3.47 -15.31 10.64
N LEU A 214 -3.91 -14.45 9.71
CA LEU A 214 -3.26 -14.25 8.41
C LEU A 214 -1.81 -13.76 8.56
N ARG A 215 -1.59 -12.75 9.39
CA ARG A 215 -0.26 -12.19 9.67
C ARG A 215 0.68 -13.24 10.27
N GLN A 216 0.20 -14.02 11.23
CA GLN A 216 0.99 -15.09 11.82
C GLN A 216 1.36 -16.16 10.79
N GLN A 217 0.45 -16.50 9.87
CA GLN A 217 0.72 -17.45 8.80
C GLN A 217 1.77 -16.90 7.80
N ILE A 218 1.67 -15.62 7.43
CA ILE A 218 2.64 -14.94 6.56
C ILE A 218 4.04 -15.01 7.16
N ALA A 219 4.18 -14.70 8.46
CA ALA A 219 5.45 -14.77 9.18
C ALA A 219 6.01 -16.19 9.24
N LYS A 220 5.15 -17.17 9.57
CA LYS A 220 5.54 -18.59 9.66
C LYS A 220 6.07 -19.12 8.34
N ASN A 221 5.41 -18.80 7.22
CA ASN A 221 5.85 -19.18 5.88
C ASN A 221 7.24 -18.61 5.55
N ALA A 222 7.52 -17.39 6.02
CA ALA A 222 8.83 -16.76 5.86
C ALA A 222 9.91 -17.29 6.84
N GLY A 223 9.55 -18.15 7.80
CA GLY A 223 10.47 -18.77 8.75
C GLY A 223 10.60 -18.03 10.10
N PHE A 224 9.64 -17.18 10.44
CA PHE A 224 9.63 -16.42 11.68
C PHE A 224 8.63 -16.99 12.69
N ASP A 225 8.99 -16.94 13.98
CA ASP A 225 8.13 -17.41 15.07
C ASP A 225 6.88 -16.54 15.28
N ASN A 226 6.96 -15.25 14.91
CA ASN A 226 5.88 -14.28 15.08
C ASN A 226 5.97 -13.13 14.06
N TYR A 227 4.85 -12.44 13.86
CA TYR A 227 4.74 -11.34 12.91
C TYR A 227 5.48 -10.05 13.30
N ARG A 228 5.91 -9.88 14.54
CA ARG A 228 6.72 -8.72 14.96
C ARG A 228 8.17 -8.86 14.48
N ASP A 229 8.69 -10.09 14.48
CA ASP A 229 10.07 -10.38 14.09
C ASP A 229 10.21 -10.52 12.56
N TYR A 230 9.13 -10.92 11.87
CA TYR A 230 8.97 -10.83 10.41
C TYR A 230 9.02 -9.38 9.93
#